data_AF-U1PL81-F1
#
_entry.id   AF-U1PL81-F1
#
_cell.length_a   1.000
_cell.length_b   1.000
_cell.length_c   1.000
_cell.angle_alpha   90.00
_cell.angle_beta   90.00
_cell.angle_gamma   90.00
#
_symmetry.space_group_name_H-M   'P 1'
#
loop_
_entity.id
_entity.type
_entity.pdbx_description
1 polymer ?
#
loop_
_entity_poly.entity_id
_entity_poly.type
_entity_poly.pdbx_seq_one_letter_code
_entity_poly.pdbx_strand_id
1 'polypeptide(L)'
;MLDGYRRLLDHGEQLAATDPVSKDAFFYLSGDSAHRPEVARHHDRLTRLDTPEHLLVTAAESTDRPDSCWLLRPPFGPVPPALVDVYPLTAETPDRLGAPAYRQAARGLRRLVETNPDTDVTLHHDGWPTTALELVPEPVTVERLGRQSNNG
;
A
#
# COMPACT_ATOMS: atom_id res chain seq x y z
N MET A 1 -13.98 13.63 14.64
CA MET A 1 -13.10 13.18 15.73
C MET A 1 -11.85 12.61 15.09
N LEU A 2 -10.89 13.49 14.81
CA LEU A 2 -9.70 13.29 13.98
C LEU A 2 -8.42 13.46 14.84
N ASP A 3 -8.50 13.17 16.14
CA ASP A 3 -7.47 13.57 17.11
C ASP A 3 -6.46 12.46 17.49
N GLY A 4 -6.69 11.19 17.12
CA GLY A 4 -5.79 10.07 17.45
C GLY A 4 -4.62 9.88 16.47
N TYR A 5 -4.80 10.26 15.21
CA TYR A 5 -3.84 10.11 14.12
C TYR A 5 -2.53 10.92 14.34
N ARG A 6 -2.59 12.02 15.11
CA ARG A 6 -1.46 12.91 15.41
C ARG A 6 -0.43 12.34 16.39
N ARG A 7 -0.75 11.33 17.20
CA ARG A 7 0.16 10.80 18.24
C ARG A 7 0.94 9.55 17.85
N LEU A 8 0.61 8.85 16.76
CA LEU A 8 1.27 7.59 16.42
C LEU A 8 2.50 7.75 15.51
N LEU A 9 2.56 8.85 14.74
CA LEU A 9 3.78 9.28 14.04
C LEU A 9 4.80 9.91 15.03
N ASP A 10 4.34 10.35 16.20
CA ASP A 10 5.17 10.94 17.27
C ASP A 10 6.03 9.92 18.05
N HIS A 11 5.86 8.61 17.83
CA HIS A 11 6.79 7.59 18.35
C HIS A 11 7.81 7.09 17.30
N GLY A 12 8.10 7.90 16.28
CA GLY A 12 9.31 7.73 15.47
C GLY A 12 10.63 7.94 16.24
N GLU A 13 10.60 8.51 17.45
CA GLU A 13 11.80 9.07 18.08
C GLU A 13 12.53 8.24 19.15
N GLN A 14 12.20 6.98 19.45
CA GLN A 14 12.93 6.30 20.55
C GLN A 14 13.56 4.92 20.33
N LEU A 15 13.40 4.25 19.19
CA LEU A 15 14.13 2.98 18.94
C LEU A 15 14.37 2.71 17.45
N ALA A 16 15.15 3.58 16.80
CA ALA A 16 16.00 3.18 15.67
C ALA A 16 17.45 3.55 16.00
N ALA A 17 17.94 3.03 17.13
CA ALA A 17 19.37 2.98 17.37
C ALA A 17 19.98 2.14 16.24
N THR A 18 20.66 2.83 15.31
CA THR A 18 21.30 2.31 14.09
C THR A 18 20.38 2.00 12.89
N ASP A 19 19.65 2.99 12.39
CA ASP A 19 19.43 3.08 10.93
C ASP A 19 19.17 4.55 10.54
N PRO A 20 19.92 5.18 9.61
CA PRO A 20 19.63 6.53 9.14
C PRO A 20 18.41 6.51 8.21
N VAL A 21 17.20 6.42 8.78
CA VAL A 21 15.92 6.25 8.05
C VAL A 21 15.53 7.45 7.16
N SER A 22 16.33 8.52 7.08
CA SER A 22 15.99 9.72 6.28
C SER A 22 16.92 10.03 5.09
N LYS A 23 17.81 9.12 4.66
CA LYS A 23 18.65 9.38 3.46
C LYS A 23 18.57 8.35 2.31
N ASP A 24 17.93 7.20 2.50
CA ASP A 24 17.93 6.11 1.51
C ASP A 24 16.59 5.83 0.83
N ALA A 25 15.58 6.67 1.04
CA ALA A 25 14.47 6.71 0.07
C ALA A 25 15.08 7.06 -1.29
N PHE A 26 14.67 6.38 -2.37
CA PHE A 26 14.83 6.76 -3.78
C PHE A 26 15.94 6.15 -4.65
N PHE A 27 16.76 5.20 -4.20
CA PHE A 27 17.59 4.46 -5.15
C PHE A 27 17.18 2.99 -5.24
N TYR A 28 16.92 2.53 -6.47
CA TYR A 28 16.73 1.13 -6.92
C TYR A 28 15.30 0.64 -7.21
N LEU A 29 14.68 1.24 -8.23
CA LEU A 29 13.85 0.52 -9.20
C LEU A 29 14.76 -0.12 -10.25
N SER A 30 15.33 -1.28 -9.94
CA SER A 30 15.90 -2.17 -10.94
C SER A 30 15.54 -3.60 -10.54
N GLY A 31 14.72 -4.25 -11.38
CA GLY A 31 14.47 -5.69 -11.50
C GLY A 31 14.10 -6.52 -10.25
N ASP A 32 14.87 -6.41 -9.18
CA ASP A 32 14.85 -7.23 -7.95
C ASP A 32 14.16 -6.56 -6.75
N SER A 33 13.50 -5.42 -6.96
CA SER A 33 13.03 -4.52 -5.91
C SER A 33 11.90 -5.05 -5.00
N ALA A 34 11.33 -6.24 -5.28
CA ALA A 34 10.18 -6.77 -4.56
C ALA A 34 10.53 -7.30 -3.14
N HIS A 35 11.76 -7.78 -2.92
CA HIS A 35 12.18 -8.37 -1.63
C HIS A 35 13.04 -7.42 -0.79
N ARG A 36 13.02 -6.13 -1.11
CA ARG A 36 13.82 -5.11 -0.43
C ARG A 36 13.37 -4.95 1.04
N PRO A 37 14.30 -4.70 1.98
CA PRO A 37 13.97 -4.46 3.38
C PRO A 37 12.92 -3.36 3.58
N GLU A 38 12.87 -2.36 2.71
CA GLU A 38 11.91 -1.25 2.75
C GLU A 38 10.46 -1.73 2.55
N VAL A 39 10.25 -2.75 1.70
CA VAL A 39 8.93 -3.38 1.50
C VAL A 39 8.50 -4.11 2.77
N ALA A 40 9.42 -4.84 3.40
CA ALA A 40 9.15 -5.49 4.67
C ALA A 40 8.84 -4.48 5.78
N ARG A 41 9.65 -3.42 5.92
CA ARG A 41 9.42 -2.33 6.89
C ARG A 41 8.08 -1.64 6.66
N HIS A 42 7.65 -1.45 5.40
CA HIS A 42 6.33 -0.91 5.08
C HIS A 42 5.21 -1.86 5.55
N HIS A 43 5.32 -3.14 5.21
CA HIS A 43 4.35 -4.14 5.65
C HIS A 43 4.25 -4.24 7.18
N ASP A 44 5.37 -4.13 7.89
CA ASP A 44 5.37 -4.13 9.35
C ASP A 44 4.69 -2.87 9.91
N ARG A 45 4.82 -1.71 9.25
CA ARG A 45 4.08 -0.50 9.61
C ARG A 45 2.58 -0.66 9.41
N LEU A 46 2.13 -1.31 8.32
CA LEU A 46 0.70 -1.55 8.07
C LEU A 46 0.00 -2.28 9.22
N THR A 47 0.70 -3.20 9.90
CA THR A 47 0.14 -3.94 11.05
C THR A 47 -0.12 -3.09 12.29
N ARG A 48 0.30 -1.82 12.30
CA ARG A 48 0.14 -0.91 13.44
C ARG A 48 -0.88 0.20 13.17
N LEU A 49 -1.53 0.16 12.01
CA LEU A 49 -2.46 1.18 11.59
C LEU A 49 -3.89 0.68 11.82
N ASP A 50 -4.68 1.53 12.45
CA ASP A 50 -6.13 1.39 12.47
C ASP A 50 -6.69 1.72 11.08
N THR A 51 -7.68 0.95 10.65
CA THR A 51 -8.40 1.18 9.41
C THR A 51 -9.83 1.65 9.68
N PRO A 52 -10.42 2.43 8.75
CA PRO A 52 -11.85 2.73 8.80
C PRO A 52 -12.68 1.46 8.63
N GLU A 53 -13.96 1.49 9.01
CA GLU A 53 -14.88 0.33 8.85
C GLU A 53 -14.94 -0.18 7.41
N HIS A 54 -14.93 0.73 6.44
CA HIS A 54 -14.85 0.41 5.01
C HIS A 54 -13.61 1.04 4.41
N LEU A 55 -12.77 0.23 3.80
CA LEU A 55 -11.51 0.65 3.19
C LEU A 55 -11.43 0.25 1.72
N LEU A 56 -11.32 1.25 0.85
CA LEU A 56 -11.00 1.08 -0.56
C LEU A 56 -9.48 1.13 -0.76
N VAL A 57 -8.90 0.08 -1.32
CA VAL A 57 -7.49 0.04 -1.75
C VAL A 57 -7.42 0.04 -3.26
N THR A 58 -6.91 1.12 -3.87
CA THR A 58 -7.05 1.34 -5.33
C THR A 58 -5.79 1.89 -5.99
N ALA A 59 -5.53 1.49 -7.24
CA ALA A 59 -4.44 2.07 -8.04
C ALA A 59 -4.77 3.48 -8.57
N ALA A 60 -6.06 3.84 -8.62
CA ALA A 60 -6.52 5.15 -9.06
C ALA A 60 -6.53 6.14 -7.88
N GLU A 61 -6.11 7.37 -8.11
CA GLU A 61 -6.31 8.44 -7.14
C GLU A 61 -7.82 8.71 -7.02
N SER A 62 -8.36 8.61 -5.81
CA SER A 62 -9.76 8.93 -5.52
C SER A 62 -9.83 10.19 -4.65
N THR A 63 -10.59 11.17 -5.11
CA THR A 63 -10.81 12.43 -4.38
C THR A 63 -12.05 12.43 -3.48
N ASP A 64 -12.90 11.41 -3.57
CA ASP A 64 -14.23 11.45 -2.95
C ASP A 64 -14.23 11.07 -1.46
N ARG A 65 -13.27 10.23 -1.02
CA ARG A 65 -13.16 9.78 0.37
C ARG A 65 -11.70 9.52 0.77
N PRO A 66 -10.88 10.55 1.02
CA PRO A 66 -9.45 10.38 1.28
C PRO A 66 -9.19 9.51 2.51
N ASP A 67 -10.00 9.60 3.57
CA ASP A 67 -9.78 8.84 4.81
C ASP A 67 -10.13 7.35 4.70
N SER A 68 -10.96 6.98 3.72
CA SER A 68 -11.40 5.60 3.44
C SER A 68 -10.80 5.04 2.17
N CYS A 69 -9.82 5.72 1.57
CA CYS A 69 -9.19 5.33 0.33
C CYS A 69 -7.67 5.32 0.46
N TRP A 70 -7.06 4.15 0.29
CA TRP A 70 -5.62 3.98 0.32
C TRP A 70 -5.11 3.66 -1.09
N LEU A 71 -3.97 4.24 -1.45
CA LEU A 71 -3.37 3.98 -2.75
C LEU A 71 -2.77 2.58 -2.79
N LEU A 72 -2.86 1.93 -3.94
CA LEU A 72 -2.26 0.63 -4.21
C LEU A 72 -0.99 0.82 -5.03
N ARG A 73 0.18 0.53 -4.43
CA ARG A 73 1.49 0.73 -5.06
C ARG A 73 2.35 -0.54 -4.95
N PRO A 74 2.44 -1.39 -5.98
CA PRO A 74 3.39 -2.50 -5.95
C PRO A 74 4.85 -2.00 -6.01
N PRO A 75 5.80 -2.66 -5.32
CA PRO A 75 5.65 -3.87 -4.52
C PRO A 75 5.10 -3.68 -3.09
N PHE A 76 4.83 -2.46 -2.65
CA PHE A 76 4.48 -2.12 -1.27
C PHE A 76 3.04 -2.50 -0.87
N GLY A 77 2.09 -2.49 -1.80
CA GLY A 77 0.68 -2.77 -1.50
C GLY A 77 -0.08 -1.51 -1.07
N PRO A 78 -0.95 -1.59 -0.05
CA PRO A 78 -1.72 -0.44 0.44
C PRO A 78 -0.80 0.65 0.99
N VAL A 79 -1.08 1.91 0.65
CA VAL A 79 -0.37 3.10 1.11
C VAL A 79 -1.40 4.04 1.74
N PRO A 80 -1.34 4.26 3.06
CA PRO A 80 -2.21 5.20 3.74
C PRO A 80 -2.03 6.63 3.21
N PRO A 81 -3.08 7.46 3.18
CA PRO A 81 -3.04 8.87 2.78
C PRO A 81 -1.88 9.65 3.43
N ALA A 82 -1.65 9.36 4.71
CA ALA A 82 -0.55 9.83 5.54
C ALA A 82 0.85 9.78 4.91
N LEU A 83 1.08 8.75 4.11
CA LEU A 83 2.38 8.41 3.56
C LEU A 83 2.47 8.75 2.07
N VAL A 84 1.39 9.22 1.45
CA VAL A 84 1.37 9.54 0.01
C VAL A 84 2.38 10.64 -0.32
N ASP A 85 2.47 11.69 0.51
CA ASP A 85 3.38 12.82 0.30
C ASP A 85 4.85 12.50 0.62
N VAL A 86 5.08 11.49 1.45
CA VAL A 86 6.43 11.06 1.88
C VAL A 86 6.94 9.92 1.00
N TYR A 87 6.05 9.25 0.27
CA TYR A 87 6.43 8.29 -0.73
C TYR A 87 7.03 8.99 -1.94
N PRO A 88 8.06 8.39 -2.56
CA PRO A 88 8.46 8.71 -3.93
C PRO A 88 7.30 8.76 -4.92
N LEU A 89 6.65 9.92 -5.08
CA LEU A 89 5.73 10.17 -6.19
C LEU A 89 6.47 10.08 -7.55
N THR A 90 7.80 10.22 -7.53
CA THR A 90 8.72 10.12 -8.68
C THR A 90 9.42 8.78 -8.81
N ALA A 91 9.02 7.75 -8.07
CA ALA A 91 9.42 6.38 -8.42
C ALA A 91 8.82 6.05 -9.78
N GLU A 92 9.59 6.28 -10.85
CA GLU A 92 9.29 5.86 -12.22
C GLU A 92 8.99 4.37 -12.19
N THR A 93 7.72 4.03 -11.98
CA THR A 93 7.29 2.64 -11.87
C THR A 93 7.63 2.03 -13.22
N PRO A 94 8.56 1.06 -13.30
CA PRO A 94 9.00 0.49 -14.56
C PRO A 94 7.76 0.10 -15.36
N ASP A 95 7.76 0.38 -16.68
CA ASP A 95 6.61 0.19 -17.57
C ASP A 95 5.91 -1.17 -17.41
N ARG A 96 6.65 -2.18 -16.93
CA ARG A 96 6.07 -3.39 -16.33
C ARG A 96 6.83 -3.83 -15.09
N LEU A 97 6.19 -3.70 -13.94
CA LEU A 97 6.58 -4.45 -12.75
C LEU A 97 6.42 -5.96 -13.01
N GLY A 98 7.40 -6.75 -12.61
CA GLY A 98 7.29 -8.21 -12.68
C GLY A 98 6.23 -8.76 -11.72
N ALA A 99 5.72 -9.96 -12.00
CA ALA A 99 4.79 -10.67 -11.10
C ALA A 99 5.21 -10.72 -9.62
N PRO A 100 6.51 -10.81 -9.24
CA PRO A 100 6.93 -10.73 -7.85
C PRO A 100 6.50 -9.46 -7.12
N ALA A 101 6.45 -8.30 -7.79
CA ALA A 101 6.07 -7.04 -7.16
C ALA A 101 4.58 -7.05 -6.77
N TYR A 102 3.71 -7.50 -7.67
CA TYR A 102 2.28 -7.66 -7.38
C TYR A 102 2.03 -8.67 -6.25
N ARG A 103 2.78 -9.78 -6.21
CA ARG A 103 2.69 -10.73 -5.11
C ARG A 103 3.10 -10.13 -3.76
N GLN A 104 4.10 -9.26 -3.74
CA GLN A 104 4.49 -8.57 -2.50
C GLN A 104 3.42 -7.57 -2.07
N ALA A 105 2.86 -6.83 -3.02
CA ALA A 105 1.75 -5.93 -2.75
C ALA A 105 0.54 -6.67 -2.15
N ALA A 106 0.21 -7.85 -2.69
CA ALA A 106 -0.84 -8.72 -2.16
C ALA A 106 -0.53 -9.20 -0.73
N ARG A 107 0.75 -9.48 -0.41
CA ARG A 107 1.15 -9.82 0.98
C ARG A 107 1.03 -8.65 1.94
N GLY A 108 1.32 -7.43 1.50
CA GLY A 108 1.09 -6.22 2.28
C GLY A 108 -0.40 -6.04 2.60
N LEU A 109 -1.26 -6.19 1.58
CA LEU A 109 -2.72 -6.16 1.75
C LEU A 109 -3.20 -7.25 2.72
N ARG A 110 -2.72 -8.48 2.55
CA ARG A 110 -3.06 -9.58 3.45
C ARG A 110 -2.74 -9.27 4.91
N ARG A 111 -1.54 -8.73 5.19
CA ARG A 111 -1.14 -8.35 6.55
C ARG A 111 -2.04 -7.26 7.14
N LEU A 112 -2.46 -6.29 6.33
CA LEU A 112 -3.39 -5.24 6.75
C LEU A 112 -4.74 -5.84 7.18
N VAL A 113 -5.30 -6.72 6.36
CA VAL A 113 -6.58 -7.41 6.60
C VAL A 113 -6.50 -8.34 7.82
N GLU A 114 -5.44 -9.14 7.93
CA GLU A 114 -5.23 -10.05 9.06
C GLU A 114 -5.12 -9.30 10.41
N THR A 115 -4.65 -8.05 10.38
CA THR A 115 -4.53 -7.22 11.59
C THR A 115 -5.78 -6.36 11.87
N ASN A 116 -6.64 -6.18 10.86
CA ASN A 116 -7.88 -5.41 10.95
C ASN A 116 -9.07 -6.24 10.44
N PRO A 117 -9.44 -7.34 11.13
CA PRO A 117 -10.43 -8.31 10.64
C PRO A 117 -11.86 -7.74 10.54
N ASP A 118 -12.16 -6.68 11.28
CA ASP A 118 -13.47 -6.03 11.30
C ASP A 118 -13.64 -5.00 10.17
N THR A 119 -12.59 -4.76 9.38
CA THR A 119 -12.64 -3.83 8.25
C THR A 119 -13.08 -4.54 6.98
N ASP A 120 -14.10 -3.97 6.34
CA ASP A 120 -14.54 -4.36 5.01
C ASP A 120 -13.62 -3.74 3.96
N VAL A 121 -12.80 -4.57 3.33
CA VAL A 121 -11.75 -4.14 2.39
C VAL A 121 -12.15 -4.47 0.95
N THR A 122 -12.12 -3.44 0.11
CA THR A 122 -12.28 -3.59 -1.35
C THR A 122 -10.97 -3.27 -2.06
N LEU A 123 -10.46 -4.22 -2.84
CA LEU A 123 -9.28 -4.07 -3.69
C LEU A 123 -9.70 -3.73 -5.12
N HIS A 124 -9.38 -2.52 -5.58
CA HIS A 124 -9.48 -2.12 -6.99
C HIS A 124 -8.12 -2.20 -7.66
N HIS A 125 -7.95 -3.16 -8.57
CA HIS A 125 -6.68 -3.38 -9.26
C HIS A 125 -6.78 -3.15 -10.77
N ASP A 126 -5.68 -2.75 -11.40
CA ASP A 126 -5.56 -2.70 -12.86
C ASP A 126 -4.77 -3.91 -13.36
N GLY A 127 -5.48 -4.98 -13.73
CA GLY A 127 -4.88 -6.12 -14.43
C GLY A 127 -3.79 -6.89 -13.69
N TRP A 128 -3.89 -7.01 -12.36
CA TRP A 128 -2.95 -7.81 -11.57
C TRP A 128 -2.87 -9.26 -12.08
N PRO A 129 -1.67 -9.88 -12.05
CA PRO A 129 -1.52 -11.27 -12.45
C PRO A 129 -2.26 -12.20 -11.48
N THR A 130 -2.81 -13.31 -11.99
CA THR A 130 -3.54 -14.31 -11.20
C THR A 130 -2.76 -14.77 -9.97
N THR A 131 -1.44 -15.01 -10.12
CA THR A 131 -0.57 -15.41 -9.01
C THR A 131 -0.47 -14.42 -7.85
N ALA A 132 -0.84 -13.14 -8.07
CA ALA A 132 -0.95 -12.15 -7.00
C ALA A 132 -2.37 -12.13 -6.39
N LEU A 133 -3.40 -12.28 -7.23
CA LEU A 133 -4.80 -12.37 -6.78
C LEU A 133 -5.04 -13.60 -5.90
N GLU A 134 -4.38 -14.72 -6.17
CA GLU A 134 -4.40 -15.93 -5.32
C GLU A 134 -3.86 -15.71 -3.91
N LEU A 135 -3.10 -14.64 -3.67
CA LEU A 135 -2.59 -14.28 -2.33
C LEU A 135 -3.52 -13.32 -1.58
N VAL A 136 -4.53 -12.76 -2.25
CA VAL A 136 -5.50 -11.88 -1.63
C VAL A 136 -6.44 -12.72 -0.75
N PRO A 137 -6.65 -12.33 0.52
CA PRO A 137 -7.54 -13.08 1.41
C PRO A 137 -8.99 -13.12 0.90
N GLU A 138 -9.68 -14.23 1.15
CA GLU A 138 -11.11 -14.42 0.84
C GLU A 138 -12.05 -13.29 1.29
N PRO A 139 -11.91 -12.68 2.51
CA PRO A 139 -12.80 -11.60 2.92
C PRO A 139 -12.64 -10.30 2.13
N VAL A 140 -11.62 -10.16 1.29
CA VAL A 140 -11.41 -8.96 0.48
C VAL A 140 -12.28 -9.02 -0.77
N THR A 141 -13.11 -8.00 -0.99
CA THR A 141 -13.82 -7.84 -2.25
C THR A 141 -12.82 -7.39 -3.32
N VAL A 142 -12.68 -8.15 -4.41
CA VAL A 142 -11.71 -7.85 -5.48
C VAL A 142 -12.44 -7.39 -6.74
N GLU A 143 -12.12 -6.18 -7.18
CA GLU A 143 -12.68 -5.60 -8.39
C GLU A 143 -11.57 -5.14 -9.34
N ARG A 144 -11.79 -5.35 -10.64
CA ARG A 144 -10.90 -4.81 -11.66
C ARG A 144 -11.37 -3.41 -12.03
N LEU A 145 -10.45 -2.45 -12.04
CA LEU A 145 -10.72 -1.13 -12.60
C LEU A 145 -11.16 -1.30 -14.05
N GLY A 146 -12.43 -0.96 -14.32
CA GLY A 146 -12.91 -0.82 -15.69
C GLY A 146 -12.08 0.26 -16.37
N ARG A 147 -11.60 -0.02 -17.59
CA ARG A 147 -10.97 1.02 -18.41
C ARG A 147 -12.02 2.11 -18.57
N GLN A 148 -11.89 3.22 -17.84
CA GLN A 148 -12.70 4.39 -18.12
C GLN A 148 -12.30 4.85 -19.52
N SER A 149 -13.11 4.48 -20.51
CA SER A 149 -13.03 5.03 -21.84
C SER A 149 -13.24 6.53 -21.67
N ASN A 150 -12.15 7.28 -21.65
CA ASN A 150 -12.16 8.73 -21.69
C ASN A 150 -12.67 9.11 -23.08
N ASN A 151 -13.99 9.16 -23.26
CA ASN A 151 -14.62 9.58 -24.50
C ASN A 151 -14.79 11.10 -24.39
N GLY A 152 -13.82 11.82 -24.95
CA GLY A 152 -13.93 13.25 -25.21
C GLY A 152 -14.91 13.57 -26.34
#